data_AF-A0AA51EN58-F1
#
_entry.id   AF-A0AA51EN58-F1
#
_cell.length_a   1.000
_cell.length_b   1.000
_cell.length_c   1.000
_cell.angle_alpha   90.00
_cell.angle_beta   90.00
_cell.angle_gamma   90.00
#
_symmetry.space_group_name_H-M   'P 1'
#
loop_
_entity.id
_entity.type
_entity.pdbx_description
1 polymer ?
#
loop_
_entity_poly.entity_id
_entity_poly.type
_entity_poly.pdbx_seq_one_letter_code
_entity_poly.pdbx_strand_id
1 'polypeptide(L)'
;APLHPVMPALVEVYVNSILVINNKGSNEYFNQPITEEEIKKVFRNSIFGINFDSQIKSFAPMEIDGESSIDISIEKPTLASQLLLMYYLLLYEDIRLTNAAMLISNGRNVKSYSTAFLSELPIKYLLHQAQKDQLSYGGLFSPLLRLLATHFPQLSLVDDWMDDQVFGDTCRHQVDVKLSETFINDAFKCIELNPYKTGKVLKAMLSKSPTEIWPFA
;
A
#
# COMPACT_ATOMS: atom_id res chain seq x y z
N ALA A 1 -15.00 -3.74 -8.27
CA ALA A 1 -16.33 -3.64 -7.64
C ALA A 1 -16.36 -2.36 -6.83
N PRO A 2 -17.46 -1.58 -6.86
CA PRO A 2 -17.53 -0.29 -6.17
C PRO A 2 -17.41 -0.46 -4.65
N LEU A 3 -16.83 0.53 -3.97
CA LEU A 3 -16.74 0.53 -2.51
C LEU A 3 -18.13 0.78 -1.93
N HIS A 4 -18.56 -0.08 -0.99
CA HIS A 4 -19.84 0.14 -0.31
C HIS A 4 -19.74 1.38 0.60
N PRO A 5 -20.71 2.31 0.57
CA PRO A 5 -20.59 3.63 1.22
C PRO A 5 -20.46 3.57 2.74
N VAL A 6 -20.87 2.45 3.36
CA VAL A 6 -20.80 2.25 4.81
C VAL A 6 -19.42 1.76 5.28
N MET A 7 -18.53 1.32 4.36
CA MET A 7 -17.23 0.75 4.73
C MET A 7 -16.33 1.69 5.53
N PRO A 8 -16.18 2.98 5.17
CA PRO A 8 -15.36 3.90 5.96
C PRO A 8 -15.85 4.04 7.40
N ALA A 9 -17.17 4.17 7.60
CA ALA A 9 -17.78 4.29 8.91
C ALA A 9 -17.60 3.01 9.76
N LEU A 10 -17.66 1.83 9.14
CA LEU A 10 -17.39 0.57 9.85
C LEU A 10 -15.93 0.48 10.31
N VAL A 11 -14.98 0.92 9.47
CA VAL A 11 -13.57 0.99 9.84
C VAL A 11 -13.37 1.95 11.02
N GLU A 12 -14.02 3.10 11.02
CA GLU A 12 -13.97 4.06 12.13
C GLU A 12 -14.50 3.46 13.45
N VAL A 13 -15.67 2.85 13.41
CA VAL A 13 -16.25 2.21 14.61
C VAL A 13 -15.38 1.04 15.08
N TYR A 14 -14.79 0.27 14.16
CA TYR A 14 -13.87 -0.81 14.48
C TYR A 14 -12.59 -0.29 15.18
N VAL A 15 -11.93 0.73 14.62
CA VAL A 15 -10.74 1.35 15.25
C VAL A 15 -11.09 1.92 16.62
N ASN A 16 -12.23 2.61 16.74
CA ASN A 16 -12.70 3.13 18.02
C ASN A 16 -12.98 2.02 19.05
N SER A 17 -13.54 0.89 18.63
CA SER A 17 -13.75 -0.25 19.53
C SER A 17 -12.46 -0.86 20.08
N ILE A 18 -11.34 -0.66 19.37
CA ILE A 18 -10.02 -1.10 19.81
C ILE A 18 -9.40 -0.07 20.75
N LEU A 19 -9.44 1.21 20.39
CA LEU A 19 -8.65 2.27 21.04
C LEU A 19 -9.40 3.08 22.10
N VAL A 20 -10.70 3.30 21.94
CA VAL A 20 -11.49 4.22 22.77
C VAL A 20 -12.25 3.45 23.86
N ILE A 21 -12.13 3.91 25.11
CA ILE A 21 -12.82 3.33 26.25
C ILE A 21 -14.20 3.96 26.37
N ASN A 22 -15.25 3.14 26.49
CA ASN A 22 -16.56 3.65 26.89
C ASN A 22 -16.60 3.69 28.42
N ASN A 23 -16.72 4.88 29.03
CA ASN A 23 -16.62 5.15 30.47
C ASN A 23 -17.69 4.46 31.37
N LYS A 24 -18.39 3.43 30.88
CA LYS A 24 -19.45 2.72 31.61
C LYS A 24 -19.11 1.24 31.77
N GLY A 25 -18.19 0.95 32.69
CA GLY A 25 -18.24 -0.26 33.53
C GLY A 25 -17.81 -1.62 32.94
N SER A 26 -17.66 -1.78 31.62
CA SER A 26 -17.11 -3.01 31.04
C SER A 26 -15.91 -2.70 30.13
N ASN A 27 -14.71 -2.98 30.62
CA ASN A 27 -13.47 -2.94 29.82
C ASN A 27 -13.38 -4.18 28.89
N GLU A 28 -14.44 -4.49 28.16
CA GLU A 28 -14.46 -5.60 27.21
C GLU A 28 -14.13 -5.06 25.82
N TYR A 29 -12.85 -5.02 25.49
CA TYR A 29 -12.39 -4.79 24.13
C TYR A 29 -12.58 -6.09 23.34
N PHE A 30 -13.68 -6.18 22.59
CA PHE A 30 -14.00 -7.37 21.80
C PHE A 30 -13.10 -7.57 20.58
N ASN A 31 -12.37 -6.52 20.15
CA ASN A 31 -11.58 -6.53 18.91
C ASN A 31 -10.09 -6.34 19.17
N GLN A 32 -9.27 -7.04 18.39
CA GLN A 32 -7.81 -6.93 18.39
C GLN A 32 -7.31 -6.16 17.16
N PRO A 33 -6.24 -5.34 17.26
CA PRO A 33 -5.61 -4.73 16.09
C PRO A 33 -5.08 -5.77 15.12
N ILE A 34 -5.14 -5.47 13.82
CA ILE A 34 -4.59 -6.33 12.76
C ILE A 34 -3.05 -6.30 12.84
N THR A 35 -2.39 -7.42 12.62
CA THR A 35 -0.93 -7.51 12.66
C THR A 35 -0.27 -6.96 11.40
N GLU A 36 1.00 -6.54 11.48
CA GLU A 36 1.71 -6.05 10.28
C GLU A 36 1.86 -7.17 9.26
N GLU A 37 2.08 -8.40 9.73
CA GLU A 37 2.25 -9.60 8.91
C GLU A 37 0.98 -9.92 8.12
N GLU A 38 -0.19 -9.82 8.75
CA GLU A 38 -1.48 -9.99 8.06
C GLU A 38 -1.68 -8.93 6.97
N ILE A 39 -1.34 -7.68 7.26
CA ILE A 39 -1.48 -6.59 6.29
C ILE A 39 -0.48 -6.78 5.14
N LYS A 40 0.77 -7.13 5.45
CA LYS A 40 1.82 -7.43 4.46
C LYS A 40 1.38 -8.54 3.51
N LYS A 41 0.68 -9.58 3.98
CA LYS A 41 0.14 -10.64 3.10
C LYS A 41 -0.81 -10.09 2.03
N VAL A 42 -1.66 -9.11 2.38
CA VAL A 42 -2.58 -8.48 1.41
C VAL A 42 -1.83 -7.66 0.37
N PHE A 43 -0.74 -6.98 0.75
CA PHE A 43 0.06 -6.20 -0.20
C PHE A 43 1.05 -7.04 -1.01
N ARG A 44 1.50 -8.19 -0.48
CA ARG A 44 2.35 -9.18 -1.19
C ARG A 44 1.71 -9.73 -2.45
N ASN A 45 0.41 -9.97 -2.41
CA ASN A 45 -0.30 -10.52 -3.57
C ASN A 45 -0.67 -9.41 -4.60
N SER A 46 -0.22 -8.18 -4.37
CA SER A 46 -0.35 -7.05 -5.29
C SER A 46 0.83 -6.97 -6.27
N ILE A 47 0.70 -6.15 -7.32
CA ILE A 47 1.78 -5.88 -8.28
C ILE A 47 3.05 -5.29 -7.62
N PHE A 48 2.92 -4.71 -6.42
CA PHE A 48 4.02 -4.15 -5.60
C PHE A 48 4.62 -5.15 -4.60
N GLY A 49 4.15 -6.40 -4.60
CA GLY A 49 4.51 -7.41 -3.60
C GLY A 49 5.98 -7.75 -3.50
N ILE A 50 6.76 -7.48 -4.57
CA ILE A 50 8.20 -7.76 -4.64
C ILE A 50 9.01 -7.15 -3.49
N ASN A 51 8.60 -5.98 -2.97
CA ASN A 51 9.28 -5.33 -1.85
C ASN A 51 9.11 -6.08 -0.52
N PHE A 52 8.02 -6.85 -0.37
CA PHE A 52 7.69 -7.56 0.86
C PHE A 52 8.24 -9.00 0.89
N ASP A 53 8.90 -9.44 -0.19
CA ASP A 53 9.43 -10.80 -0.39
C ASP A 53 10.85 -10.98 0.20
N SER A 54 11.52 -9.88 0.55
CA SER A 54 12.92 -9.86 0.99
C SER A 54 13.22 -10.63 2.30
N GLN A 55 12.22 -11.01 3.11
CA GLN A 55 12.48 -11.54 4.46
C GLN A 55 11.82 -12.87 4.86
N ILE A 56 11.11 -13.60 4.00
CA ILE A 56 10.58 -14.91 4.39
C ILE A 56 10.90 -15.94 3.31
N LYS A 57 12.01 -16.67 3.52
CA LYS A 57 12.24 -17.96 2.88
C LYS A 57 10.94 -18.75 2.94
N SER A 58 10.45 -19.19 1.78
CA SER A 58 9.37 -20.15 1.60
C SER A 58 9.33 -21.15 2.76
N PHE A 59 8.41 -20.93 3.72
CA PHE A 59 8.08 -21.95 4.71
C PHE A 59 7.07 -22.87 4.02
N ALA A 60 7.54 -24.08 3.71
CA ALA A 60 6.68 -25.17 3.28
C ALA A 60 5.53 -25.37 4.29
N PRO A 61 4.33 -25.78 3.84
CA PRO A 61 3.22 -26.04 4.74
C PRO A 61 3.57 -27.26 5.60
N MET A 62 3.80 -27.04 6.89
CA MET A 62 3.89 -28.10 7.89
C MET A 62 2.54 -28.16 8.60
N GLU A 63 1.86 -29.29 8.43
CA GLU A 63 0.58 -29.63 9.07
C GLU A 63 0.71 -29.55 10.59
N ILE A 64 -0.02 -28.63 11.24
CA ILE A 64 -0.32 -28.71 12.68
C ILE A 64 -1.77 -28.29 12.93
N ASP A 65 -2.40 -29.15 13.71
CA ASP A 65 -3.79 -29.29 14.14
C ASP A 65 -4.36 -28.07 14.89
N GLY A 66 -5.63 -27.75 14.58
CA GLY A 66 -6.60 -27.14 15.50
C GLY A 66 -6.36 -25.74 16.07
N GLU A 67 -6.72 -24.68 15.33
CA GLU A 67 -7.63 -23.60 15.78
C GLU A 67 -7.88 -22.63 14.61
N SER A 68 -9.11 -22.14 14.49
CA SER A 68 -9.66 -21.46 13.31
C SER A 68 -8.96 -20.13 12.97
N SER A 69 -7.81 -20.18 12.30
CA SER A 69 -7.31 -19.06 11.51
C SER A 69 -8.13 -18.99 10.22
N ILE A 70 -8.86 -17.89 10.03
CA ILE A 70 -9.57 -17.62 8.78
C ILE A 70 -8.51 -17.51 7.68
N ASP A 71 -8.28 -18.61 6.95
CA ASP A 71 -7.37 -18.64 5.82
C ASP A 71 -8.06 -17.94 4.65
N ILE A 72 -7.94 -16.61 4.62
CA ILE A 72 -8.42 -15.83 3.48
C ILE A 72 -7.46 -16.15 2.34
N SER A 73 -7.85 -17.07 1.44
CA SER A 73 -7.19 -17.31 0.17
C SER A 73 -7.29 -16.06 -0.72
N ILE A 74 -6.48 -15.04 -0.44
CA ILE A 74 -6.42 -13.81 -1.24
C ILE A 74 -5.56 -14.11 -2.49
N GLU A 75 -6.07 -14.91 -3.41
CA GLU A 75 -5.38 -15.20 -4.68
C GLU A 75 -5.14 -13.92 -5.49
N LYS A 76 -5.98 -12.89 -5.29
CA LYS A 76 -5.73 -11.54 -5.79
C LYS A 76 -6.39 -10.46 -4.92
N PRO A 77 -5.62 -9.64 -4.18
CA PRO A 77 -6.15 -8.55 -3.37
C PRO A 77 -6.79 -7.52 -4.29
N THR A 78 -7.97 -7.04 -3.90
CA THR A 78 -8.66 -5.99 -4.66
C THR A 78 -8.13 -4.62 -4.26
N LEU A 79 -8.18 -3.66 -5.19
CA LEU A 79 -7.86 -2.26 -4.89
C LEU A 79 -8.67 -1.73 -3.69
N ALA A 80 -9.97 -2.08 -3.62
CA ALA A 80 -10.83 -1.70 -2.51
C ALA A 80 -10.30 -2.22 -1.15
N SER A 81 -9.88 -3.49 -1.08
CA SER A 81 -9.31 -4.05 0.16
C SER A 81 -8.00 -3.35 0.55
N GLN A 82 -7.12 -3.07 -0.42
CA GLN A 82 -5.85 -2.38 -0.18
C GLN A 82 -6.07 -0.94 0.31
N LEU A 83 -7.02 -0.21 -0.30
CA LEU A 83 -7.39 1.14 0.11
C LEU A 83 -8.03 1.16 1.50
N LEU A 84 -8.88 0.19 1.83
CA LEU A 84 -9.48 0.09 3.16
C LEU A 84 -8.45 -0.25 4.24
N LEU A 85 -7.50 -1.14 3.94
CA LEU A 85 -6.39 -1.45 4.85
C LEU A 85 -5.47 -0.24 5.05
N MET A 86 -5.18 0.50 3.98
CA MET A 86 -4.45 1.76 4.08
C MET A 86 -5.21 2.77 4.93
N TYR A 87 -6.53 2.94 4.71
CA TYR A 87 -7.36 3.83 5.52
C TYR A 87 -7.39 3.43 6.99
N TYR A 88 -7.57 2.14 7.27
CA TYR A 88 -7.51 1.58 8.61
C TYR A 88 -6.19 1.90 9.31
N LEU A 89 -5.05 1.69 8.64
CA LEU A 89 -3.73 1.94 9.21
C LEU A 89 -3.54 3.40 9.57
N LEU A 90 -3.82 4.31 8.62
CA LEU A 90 -3.64 5.74 8.84
C LEU A 90 -4.58 6.25 9.93
N LEU A 91 -5.84 5.83 9.91
CA LEU A 91 -6.82 6.22 10.92
C LEU A 91 -6.46 5.69 12.31
N TYR A 92 -5.99 4.45 12.38
CA TYR A 92 -5.56 3.84 13.64
C TYR A 92 -4.39 4.61 14.27
N GLU A 93 -3.38 4.96 13.46
CA GLU A 93 -2.26 5.78 13.88
C GLU A 93 -2.72 7.16 14.38
N ASP A 94 -3.58 7.83 13.62
CA ASP A 94 -4.14 9.14 13.97
C ASP A 94 -4.88 9.12 15.32
N ILE A 95 -5.77 8.15 15.50
CA ILE A 95 -6.56 8.00 16.74
C ILE A 95 -5.66 7.59 17.91
N ARG A 96 -4.68 6.71 17.70
CA ARG A 96 -3.75 6.30 18.76
C ARG A 96 -2.91 7.50 19.23
N LEU A 97 -2.38 8.29 18.31
CA LEU A 97 -1.59 9.48 18.64
C LEU A 97 -2.46 10.54 19.34
N THR A 98 -3.68 10.77 18.84
CA THR A 98 -4.64 11.72 19.43
C THR A 98 -5.02 11.33 20.86
N ASN A 99 -5.16 10.03 21.15
CA ASN A 99 -5.55 9.52 22.48
C ASN A 99 -4.37 9.05 23.34
N ALA A 100 -3.12 9.29 22.93
CA ALA A 100 -1.93 8.73 23.57
C ALA A 100 -1.86 9.02 25.08
N ALA A 101 -2.19 10.24 25.50
CA ALA A 101 -2.18 10.62 26.92
C ALA A 101 -3.16 9.79 27.76
N MET A 102 -4.37 9.58 27.25
CA MET A 102 -5.41 8.77 27.92
C MET A 102 -5.04 7.29 27.97
N LEU A 103 -4.39 6.77 26.92
CA LEU A 103 -3.93 5.38 26.89
C LEU A 103 -2.84 5.14 27.94
N ILE A 104 -1.89 6.07 28.06
CA ILE A 104 -0.81 6.02 29.06
C ILE A 104 -1.36 6.13 30.48
N SER A 105 -2.28 7.06 30.75
CA SER A 105 -2.87 7.23 32.09
C SER A 105 -3.66 6.00 32.54
N ASN A 106 -4.23 5.25 31.59
CA ASN A 106 -4.93 4.00 31.84
C ASN A 106 -4.01 2.77 31.85
N GLY A 107 -2.67 2.96 31.74
CA GLY A 107 -1.69 1.88 31.76
C GLY A 107 -1.79 0.92 30.57
N ARG A 108 -2.36 1.36 29.44
CA ARG A 108 -2.63 0.50 28.29
C ARG A 108 -1.52 0.60 27.24
N ASN A 109 -0.91 -0.54 26.94
CA ASN A 109 0.03 -0.67 25.81
C ASN A 109 -0.74 -1.14 24.57
N VAL A 110 -1.01 -0.22 23.65
CA VAL A 110 -1.67 -0.51 22.39
C VAL A 110 -0.63 -0.70 21.29
N LYS A 111 -0.92 -1.56 20.30
CA LYS A 111 -0.04 -1.79 19.14
C LYS A 111 0.26 -0.46 18.46
N SER A 112 1.52 -0.27 18.08
CA SER A 112 1.96 0.80 17.20
C SER A 112 2.42 0.16 15.90
N TYR A 113 2.04 0.71 14.75
CA TYR A 113 2.64 0.31 13.48
C TYR A 113 3.94 1.07 13.30
N SER A 114 4.95 0.38 12.76
CA SER A 114 6.26 0.96 12.56
C SER A 114 6.28 1.92 11.37
N THR A 115 7.06 2.99 11.46
CA THR A 115 7.27 3.93 10.33
C THR A 115 7.92 3.25 9.14
N ALA A 116 8.81 2.27 9.39
CA ALA A 116 9.41 1.43 8.36
C ALA A 116 8.34 0.67 7.56
N PHE A 117 7.45 -0.06 8.24
CA PHE A 117 6.34 -0.75 7.59
C PHE A 117 5.42 0.19 6.82
N LEU A 118 5.04 1.32 7.42
CA LEU A 118 4.19 2.33 6.79
C LEU A 118 4.83 2.90 5.51
N SER A 119 6.15 3.03 5.46
CA SER A 119 6.89 3.48 4.28
C SER A 119 7.00 2.44 3.16
N GLU A 120 6.81 1.15 3.46
CA GLU A 120 6.80 0.07 2.47
C GLU A 120 5.51 0.07 1.62
N LEU A 121 4.46 0.76 2.08
CA LEU A 121 3.15 0.76 1.42
C LEU A 121 3.18 1.54 0.09
N PRO A 122 2.54 1.03 -0.97
CA PRO A 122 2.48 1.71 -2.27
C PRO A 122 1.44 2.85 -2.29
N ILE A 123 1.56 3.79 -1.35
CA ILE A 123 0.56 4.84 -1.06
C ILE A 123 0.23 5.66 -2.31
N LYS A 124 1.26 6.18 -3.00
CA LYS A 124 1.07 7.04 -4.18
C LYS A 124 0.30 6.33 -5.28
N TYR A 125 0.63 5.06 -5.54
CA TYR A 125 -0.07 4.25 -6.53
C TYR A 125 -1.54 4.03 -6.16
N LEU A 126 -1.80 3.60 -4.92
CA LEU A 126 -3.16 3.32 -4.46
C LEU A 126 -4.04 4.55 -4.56
N LEU A 127 -3.50 5.70 -4.15
CA LEU A 127 -4.24 6.96 -4.14
C LEU A 127 -4.46 7.50 -5.57
N HIS A 128 -3.48 7.37 -6.46
CA HIS A 128 -3.64 7.69 -7.88
C HIS A 128 -4.70 6.79 -8.55
N GLN A 129 -4.74 5.50 -8.21
CA GLN A 129 -5.75 4.60 -8.74
C GLN A 129 -7.15 4.91 -8.19
N ALA A 130 -7.26 5.30 -6.91
CA ALA A 130 -8.51 5.77 -6.32
C ALA A 130 -9.01 7.07 -6.98
N GLN A 131 -8.10 8.00 -7.30
CA GLN A 131 -8.40 9.25 -8.00
C GLN A 131 -8.94 9.01 -9.42
N LYS A 132 -8.36 8.06 -10.16
CA LYS A 132 -8.84 7.66 -11.49
C LYS A 132 -10.27 7.11 -11.48
N ASP A 133 -10.67 6.46 -10.40
CA ASP A 133 -12.00 5.86 -10.21
C ASP A 133 -12.77 6.56 -9.09
N GLN A 134 -12.88 7.89 -9.21
CA GLN A 134 -13.50 8.75 -8.20
C GLN A 134 -14.97 8.39 -7.91
N LEU A 135 -15.70 7.84 -8.90
CA LEU A 135 -17.08 7.39 -8.71
C LEU A 135 -17.19 6.24 -7.70
N SER A 136 -16.20 5.34 -7.68
CA SER A 136 -16.20 4.17 -6.80
C SER A 136 -15.55 4.44 -5.44
N TYR A 137 -14.61 5.39 -5.35
CA TYR A 137 -13.78 5.61 -4.15
C TYR A 137 -13.82 7.02 -3.58
N GLY A 138 -14.61 7.94 -4.14
CA GLY A 138 -14.62 9.36 -3.76
C GLY A 138 -14.91 9.61 -2.28
N GLY A 139 -15.74 8.78 -1.65
CA GLY A 139 -16.03 8.86 -0.21
C GLY A 139 -14.85 8.50 0.69
N LEU A 140 -13.88 7.72 0.20
CA LEU A 140 -12.68 7.33 0.93
C LEU A 140 -11.47 8.21 0.59
N PHE A 141 -11.44 8.75 -0.64
CA PHE A 141 -10.32 9.53 -1.16
C PHE A 141 -10.01 10.77 -0.31
N SER A 142 -11.03 11.58 0.02
CA SER A 142 -10.84 12.80 0.80
C SER A 142 -10.33 12.53 2.24
N PRO A 143 -10.94 11.61 3.01
CA PRO A 143 -10.39 11.20 4.31
C PRO A 143 -8.96 10.67 4.25
N LEU A 144 -8.64 9.86 3.23
CA LEU A 144 -7.29 9.34 3.02
C LEU A 144 -6.27 10.46 2.76
N LEU A 145 -6.60 11.41 1.89
CA LEU A 145 -5.71 12.53 1.57
C LEU A 145 -5.44 13.38 2.82
N ARG A 146 -6.46 13.62 3.65
CA ARG A 146 -6.33 14.34 4.92
C ARG A 146 -5.38 13.62 5.89
N LEU A 147 -5.57 12.31 6.07
CA LEU A 147 -4.69 11.50 6.92
C LEU A 147 -3.28 11.39 6.36
N LEU A 148 -3.13 11.41 5.03
CA LEU A 148 -1.81 11.36 4.40
C LEU A 148 -1.01 12.64 4.68
N ALA A 149 -1.66 13.80 4.64
CA ALA A 149 -1.02 15.07 4.95
C ALA A 149 -0.47 15.12 6.39
N THR A 150 -1.07 14.40 7.32
CA THR A 150 -0.60 14.33 8.72
C THR A 150 0.50 13.31 8.92
N HIS A 151 0.38 12.10 8.34
CA HIS A 151 1.32 11.00 8.57
C HIS A 151 2.52 10.98 7.60
N PHE A 152 2.36 11.54 6.40
CA PHE A 152 3.36 11.55 5.34
C PHE A 152 3.42 12.90 4.63
N PRO A 153 3.83 13.98 5.32
CA PRO A 153 3.87 15.32 4.73
C PRO A 153 4.74 15.35 3.46
N GLN A 154 5.83 14.58 3.41
CA GLN A 154 6.69 14.46 2.23
C GLN A 154 5.99 13.90 0.98
N LEU A 155 4.97 13.05 1.15
CA LEU A 155 4.20 12.49 0.01
C LEU A 155 3.06 13.42 -0.44
N SER A 156 2.81 14.51 0.30
CA SER A 156 1.74 15.47 0.00
C SER A 156 2.20 16.67 -0.84
N LEU A 157 3.45 16.66 -1.32
CA LEU A 157 3.98 17.73 -2.17
C LEU A 157 3.23 17.78 -3.50
N VAL A 158 2.63 18.93 -3.83
CA VAL A 158 1.80 19.11 -5.03
C VAL A 158 2.55 18.71 -6.31
N ASP A 159 3.86 18.98 -6.37
CA ASP A 159 4.69 18.69 -7.54
C ASP A 159 4.73 17.18 -7.87
N ASP A 160 4.77 16.32 -6.85
CA ASP A 160 4.78 14.86 -7.03
C ASP A 160 3.46 14.34 -7.63
N TRP A 161 2.39 15.13 -7.58
CA TRP A 161 1.03 14.77 -8.03
C TRP A 161 0.67 15.39 -9.39
N MET A 162 1.40 16.43 -9.81
CA MET A 162 1.15 17.15 -11.07
C MET A 162 1.85 16.51 -12.28
N ASP A 163 2.80 15.58 -12.05
CA ASP A 163 3.67 15.00 -13.08
C ASP A 163 2.98 14.06 -14.09
N ASP A 164 1.72 13.66 -13.86
CA ASP A 164 0.98 12.80 -14.79
C ASP A 164 0.75 13.45 -16.17
N GLN A 165 0.97 14.76 -16.30
CA GLN A 165 0.83 15.48 -17.57
C GLN A 165 2.14 15.61 -18.36
N VAL A 166 3.31 15.36 -17.79
CA VAL A 166 4.60 15.73 -18.43
C VAL A 166 5.15 14.61 -19.33
N PHE A 167 4.82 13.35 -19.06
CA PHE A 167 5.29 12.21 -19.89
C PHE A 167 4.28 11.77 -20.96
N GLY A 168 3.12 12.43 -21.03
CA GLY A 168 1.98 12.08 -21.88
C GLY A 168 2.00 12.68 -23.30
N ASP A 169 3.00 13.48 -23.66
CA ASP A 169 2.99 14.20 -24.94
C ASP A 169 3.44 13.33 -26.14
N THR A 170 2.43 12.71 -26.76
CA THR A 170 2.09 12.71 -28.21
C THR A 170 3.11 12.27 -29.28
N CYS A 171 4.35 11.89 -28.95
CA CYS A 171 5.35 11.49 -29.96
C CYS A 171 6.20 10.26 -29.54
N ARG A 172 5.64 9.31 -28.78
CA ARG A 172 6.36 8.06 -28.45
C ARG A 172 6.43 7.18 -29.70
N HIS A 173 7.52 7.29 -30.46
CA HIS A 173 7.88 6.29 -31.47
C HIS A 173 7.91 4.92 -30.79
N GLN A 174 6.95 4.06 -31.13
CA GLN A 174 6.85 2.71 -30.59
C GLN A 174 8.11 1.93 -30.98
N VAL A 175 9.02 1.78 -30.02
CA VAL A 175 10.13 0.83 -30.15
C VAL A 175 9.60 -0.47 -29.56
N ASP A 176 9.13 -1.36 -30.44
CA ASP A 176 8.65 -2.69 -30.06
C ASP A 176 9.85 -3.57 -29.63
N VAL A 177 10.24 -3.41 -28.36
CA VAL A 177 11.29 -4.20 -27.73
C VAL A 177 10.64 -4.90 -26.55
N LYS A 178 10.63 -6.24 -26.59
CA LYS A 178 10.26 -7.05 -25.44
C LYS A 178 11.32 -6.86 -24.35
N LEU A 179 10.96 -6.13 -23.30
CA LEU A 179 11.81 -5.97 -22.12
C LEU A 179 11.80 -7.26 -21.30
N SER A 180 12.98 -7.69 -20.92
CA SER A 180 13.22 -8.79 -19.98
C SER A 180 14.37 -8.36 -19.07
N GLU A 181 14.36 -8.82 -17.83
CA GLU A 181 15.38 -8.50 -16.83
C GLU A 181 16.80 -8.84 -17.34
N THR A 182 16.96 -10.00 -18.00
CA THR A 182 18.24 -10.41 -18.59
C THR A 182 18.68 -9.46 -19.70
N PHE A 183 17.75 -9.04 -20.55
CA PHE A 183 18.02 -8.11 -21.65
C PHE A 183 18.42 -6.71 -21.15
N ILE A 184 17.79 -6.24 -20.07
CA ILE A 184 18.14 -4.98 -19.39
C ILE A 184 19.54 -5.10 -18.82
N ASN A 185 19.80 -6.12 -18.00
CA ASN A 185 21.10 -6.35 -17.36
C ASN A 185 22.23 -6.47 -18.40
N ASP A 186 22.01 -7.20 -19.49
CA ASP A 186 22.99 -7.35 -20.57
C ASP A 186 23.19 -6.08 -21.39
N ALA A 187 22.22 -5.18 -21.44
CA ALA A 187 22.38 -3.87 -22.07
C ALA A 187 23.19 -2.93 -21.20
N PHE A 188 23.01 -2.96 -19.87
CA PHE A 188 23.81 -2.16 -18.94
C PHE A 188 25.24 -2.68 -18.81
N LYS A 189 25.47 -3.99 -18.77
CA LYS A 189 26.81 -4.59 -18.75
C LYS A 189 27.66 -4.21 -19.97
N CYS A 190 27.02 -4.02 -21.13
CA CYS A 190 27.71 -3.69 -22.38
C CYS A 190 27.70 -2.20 -22.71
N ILE A 191 27.43 -1.30 -21.75
CA ILE A 191 27.29 0.14 -22.00
C ILE A 191 28.55 0.76 -22.62
N GLU A 192 29.74 0.31 -22.19
CA GLU A 192 31.03 0.79 -22.70
C GLU A 192 31.29 0.35 -24.15
N LEU A 193 30.76 -0.81 -24.54
CA LEU A 193 30.96 -1.40 -25.87
C LEU A 193 29.89 -0.95 -26.87
N ASN A 194 28.67 -0.74 -26.40
CA ASN A 194 27.53 -0.36 -27.25
C ASN A 194 26.50 0.47 -26.45
N PRO A 195 26.73 1.77 -26.27
CA PRO A 195 25.81 2.64 -25.53
C PRO A 195 24.45 2.80 -26.24
N TYR A 196 24.38 2.56 -27.54
CA TYR A 196 23.13 2.59 -28.30
C TYR A 196 22.17 1.48 -27.85
N LYS A 197 22.69 0.29 -27.51
CA LYS A 197 21.88 -0.81 -26.96
C LYS A 197 21.19 -0.40 -25.66
N THR A 198 21.93 0.21 -24.74
CA THR A 198 21.39 0.73 -23.46
C THR A 198 20.39 1.86 -23.71
N GLY A 199 20.70 2.80 -24.61
CA GLY A 199 19.79 3.88 -25.00
C GLY A 199 18.46 3.37 -25.59
N LYS A 200 18.49 2.31 -26.39
CA LYS A 200 17.29 1.66 -26.93
C LYS A 200 16.43 1.02 -25.84
N VAL A 201 17.05 0.37 -24.86
CA VAL A 201 16.37 -0.20 -23.69
C VAL A 201 15.72 0.90 -22.84
N LEU A 202 16.46 1.96 -22.52
CA LEU A 202 15.94 3.10 -21.76
C LEU A 202 14.76 3.78 -22.47
N LYS A 203 14.86 3.97 -23.80
CA LYS A 203 13.76 4.51 -24.61
C LYS A 203 12.54 3.60 -24.61
N ALA A 204 12.74 2.28 -24.66
CA ALA A 204 11.65 1.32 -24.53
C ALA A 204 11.02 1.33 -23.12
N MET A 205 11.81 1.46 -22.06
CA MET A 205 11.30 1.62 -20.69
C MET A 205 10.47 2.89 -20.55
N LEU A 206 10.95 4.04 -21.05
CA LEU A 206 10.20 5.30 -21.05
C LEU A 206 8.85 5.20 -21.77
N SER A 207 8.71 4.28 -22.73
CA SER A 207 7.45 4.10 -23.47
C SER A 207 6.37 3.33 -22.69
N LYS A 208 6.74 2.62 -21.62
CA LYS A 208 5.84 1.79 -20.80
C LYS A 208 5.17 2.56 -19.66
N SER A 209 4.12 1.96 -19.09
CA SER A 209 3.50 2.45 -17.86
C SER A 209 4.40 2.15 -16.65
N PRO A 210 4.39 2.99 -15.58
CA PRO A 210 5.20 2.74 -14.37
C PRO A 210 4.96 1.35 -13.76
N THR A 211 3.71 0.85 -13.82
CA THR A 211 3.34 -0.49 -13.33
C THR A 211 3.99 -1.63 -14.10
N GLU A 212 4.26 -1.46 -15.40
CA GLU A 212 4.96 -2.46 -16.21
C GLU A 212 6.48 -2.44 -16.02
N ILE A 213 7.02 -1.30 -15.56
CA ILE A 213 8.44 -1.12 -15.32
C ILE A 213 8.82 -1.61 -13.92
N TRP A 214 7.90 -1.51 -12.96
CA TRP A 214 8.10 -1.88 -11.56
C TRP A 214 8.79 -3.23 -11.31
N PRO A 215 8.50 -4.33 -12.05
CA PRO A 215 9.19 -5.60 -11.85
C PRO A 215 10.70 -5.58 -12.17
N PHE A 216 11.19 -4.52 -12.82
CA PHE A 216 12.60 -4.34 -13.18
C PHE A 216 13.32 -3.29 -12.32
N ALA A 217 12.64 -2.74 -11.30
CA ALA A 217 13.17 -1.67 -10.44
C ALA A 217 14.17 -2.19 -9.39
#